data_AF-A0A2E0ZJS5-F1
#
_entry.id   AF-A0A2E0ZJS5-F1
#
_cell.length_a   1.000
_cell.length_b   1.000
_cell.length_c   1.000
_cell.angle_alpha   90.00
_cell.angle_beta   90.00
_cell.angle_gamma   90.00
#
_symmetry.space_group_name_H-M   'P 1'
#
loop_
_entity.id
_entity.type
_entity.pdbx_description
1 polymer ?
#
loop_
_entity_poly.entity_id
_entity_poly.type
_entity_poly.pdbx_seq_one_letter_code
_entity_poly.pdbx_strand_id
1 'polypeptide(L)'
;MINSCTRSTDGKTFTLSINGEPHIYTNDKEGKRQAILDGLNAIETVAVGQDVYLPSNEALQVVAAVLYPDGIQTEAAYQTVCDVTEKACAHIGYGSEVELGPPAVPFSARGSYRKRYPPVDEQMVLAELALAGTSSTHPRQEVACTILWNKGGIDVYGRHWSKLTAAEQNQIQTQVDAIAEQDGWEKDDSAAAGSYTKPLPVDEAIARSRLDELLRRENGRPVLVSSVVYQAQLGAYGRGFYSNELMLKLQTIISETLQAHGYRPTPQDGEYRPLPVTLAAAAETNLQEKLAALSPVMTEFGQALLLRDVLTAVIGRDQAISEWQAEQLVQDGRIGQALRQLGYQTELTWCQPYHFQPKLGDDRTHQVIFKEVRVKNDPTRKLSLANGLAVFTPAIAIDDVDETLVYLEMIGAKQSVKANWAALVGGGKVHWIGRKRVQLDGMKEHVKIQATLPCGWADHILIHKQASLKEMNPEQPFYLLDDGTGPIPPLFYPMLNKCLALPLLPEWAGYLWENGREHNLITLLDEGDGQGYATWRVLPAAEEWQKLVQFGLQNDDICF
;
A
#
# COMPACT_ATOMS: atom_id res chain seq x y z
N MET A 1 65.62 10.16 23.67
CA MET A 1 65.54 11.30 24.60
C MET A 1 65.25 12.59 23.83
N ILE A 2 64.40 13.47 24.36
CA ILE A 2 64.13 14.78 23.77
C ILE A 2 65.31 15.71 24.06
N ASN A 3 65.95 16.21 23.00
CA ASN A 3 67.16 17.02 23.14
C ASN A 3 66.87 18.52 23.14
N SER A 4 65.81 18.95 22.46
CA SER A 4 65.41 20.36 22.38
C SER A 4 63.98 20.51 21.83
N CYS A 5 63.33 21.60 22.20
CA CYS A 5 62.07 22.08 21.62
C CYS A 5 62.27 23.54 21.23
N THR A 6 62.14 23.89 19.94
CA THR A 6 62.36 25.25 19.43
C THR A 6 61.15 25.72 18.64
N ARG A 7 60.62 26.89 18.99
CA ARG A 7 59.49 27.51 18.26
C ARG A 7 59.99 28.21 17.00
N SER A 8 59.22 28.11 15.92
CA SER A 8 59.47 28.92 14.73
C SER A 8 59.30 30.40 15.03
N THR A 9 59.98 31.27 14.28
CA THR A 9 59.92 32.72 14.44
C THR A 9 58.52 33.31 14.22
N ASP A 10 57.67 32.60 13.46
CA ASP A 10 56.28 32.98 13.23
C ASP A 10 55.31 32.45 14.30
N GLY A 11 55.80 31.65 15.26
CA GLY A 11 55.02 31.05 16.34
C GLY A 11 54.00 29.99 15.91
N LYS A 12 53.93 29.64 14.61
CA LYS A 12 52.92 28.70 14.08
C LYS A 12 53.31 27.25 14.21
N THR A 13 54.61 26.97 14.31
CA THR A 13 55.15 25.61 14.42
C THR A 13 56.20 25.53 15.52
N PHE A 14 56.53 24.32 15.94
CA PHE A 14 57.69 24.06 16.78
C PHE A 14 58.39 22.78 16.32
N THR A 15 59.70 22.74 16.52
CA THR A 15 60.53 21.59 16.19
C THR A 15 60.93 20.89 17.49
N LEU A 16 60.60 19.60 17.59
CA LEU A 16 60.99 18.71 18.68
C LEU A 16 62.11 17.80 18.19
N SER A 17 63.27 17.81 18.85
CA SER A 17 64.35 16.88 18.55
C SER A 17 64.15 15.57 19.33
N ILE A 18 63.68 14.52 18.66
CA ILE A 18 63.47 13.19 19.23
C ILE A 18 64.63 12.30 18.80
N ASN A 19 65.42 11.78 19.75
CA ASN A 19 66.57 10.91 19.44
C ASN A 19 67.61 11.53 18.49
N GLY A 20 67.68 12.87 18.45
CA GLY A 20 68.57 13.62 17.55
C GLY A 20 67.97 13.97 16.19
N GLU A 21 66.77 13.47 15.87
CA GLU A 21 66.06 13.81 14.63
C GLU A 21 65.04 14.93 14.87
N PRO A 22 65.02 15.97 14.03
CA PRO A 22 64.07 17.07 14.16
C PRO A 22 62.69 16.71 13.56
N HIS A 23 61.64 16.82 14.35
CA HIS A 23 60.25 16.67 13.93
C HIS A 23 59.49 17.99 14.07
N ILE A 24 58.75 18.41 13.04
CA ILE A 24 58.04 19.70 13.00
C ILE A 24 56.55 19.47 13.23
N TYR A 25 55.97 20.20 14.18
CA TYR A 25 54.55 20.13 14.53
C TYR A 25 53.91 21.51 14.50
N THR A 26 52.59 21.56 14.29
CA THR A 26 51.79 22.78 14.44
C THR A 26 51.68 23.17 15.92
N ASN A 27 51.74 24.47 16.22
CA ASN A 27 51.61 24.99 17.59
C ASN A 27 50.13 25.14 18.02
N ASP A 28 49.26 24.28 17.53
CA ASP A 28 47.87 24.17 17.94
C ASP A 28 47.66 22.95 18.86
N LYS A 29 46.41 22.67 19.22
CA LYS A 29 46.09 21.58 20.15
C LYS A 29 46.48 20.21 19.58
N GLU A 30 46.21 19.97 18.30
CA GLU A 30 46.45 18.67 17.68
C GLU A 30 47.93 18.43 17.41
N GLY A 31 48.67 19.44 16.94
CA GLY A 31 50.11 19.32 16.75
C GLY A 31 50.87 19.10 18.07
N LYS A 32 50.45 19.77 19.16
CA LYS A 32 50.99 19.49 20.50
C LYS A 32 50.67 18.09 20.99
N ARG A 33 49.45 17.60 20.74
CA ARG A 33 49.06 16.24 21.08
C ARG A 33 49.94 15.24 20.35
N GLN A 34 50.09 15.37 19.03
CA GLN A 34 50.93 14.46 18.25
C GLN A 34 52.40 14.49 18.71
N ALA A 35 52.95 15.68 18.96
CA ALA A 35 54.32 15.82 19.46
C ALA A 35 54.55 15.14 20.81
N ILE A 36 53.55 15.21 21.72
CA ILE A 36 53.59 14.48 23.00
C ILE A 36 53.61 12.98 22.75
N LEU A 37 52.72 12.46 21.89
CA LEU A 37 52.63 11.03 21.62
C LEU A 37 53.91 10.48 20.98
N ASP A 38 54.46 11.18 19.98
CA ASP A 38 55.71 10.79 19.32
C ASP A 38 56.89 10.85 20.30
N GLY A 39 56.93 11.90 21.14
CA GLY A 39 57.93 12.03 22.19
C GLY A 39 57.88 10.89 23.23
N LEU A 40 56.68 10.51 23.67
CA LEU A 40 56.48 9.43 24.64
C LEU A 40 56.86 8.07 24.04
N ASN A 41 56.51 7.80 22.78
CA ASN A 41 56.85 6.55 22.09
C ASN A 41 58.37 6.38 21.89
N ALA A 42 59.14 7.47 21.93
CA ALA A 42 60.59 7.45 21.79
C ALA A 42 61.36 7.29 23.11
N ILE A 43 60.66 7.23 24.25
CA ILE A 43 61.27 6.96 25.56
C ILE A 43 61.67 5.49 25.63
N GLU A 44 62.88 5.21 26.10
CA GLU A 44 63.33 3.83 26.33
C GLU A 44 62.56 3.22 27.50
N THR A 45 61.98 2.04 27.27
CA THR A 45 61.17 1.35 28.29
C THR A 45 62.00 0.29 28.99
N VAL A 46 61.64 -0.03 30.23
CA VAL A 46 62.31 -1.05 31.04
C VAL A 46 61.41 -2.27 31.15
N ALA A 47 61.94 -3.45 30.82
CA ALA A 47 61.24 -4.72 31.01
C ALA A 47 61.61 -5.33 32.38
N VAL A 48 60.61 -5.64 33.21
CA VAL A 48 60.79 -6.37 34.47
C VAL A 48 59.86 -7.59 34.46
N GLY A 49 60.44 -8.78 34.33
CA GLY A 49 59.64 -10.00 34.15
C GLY A 49 58.89 -9.98 32.81
N GLN A 50 57.57 -10.06 32.85
CA GLN A 50 56.68 -9.95 31.68
C GLN A 50 56.09 -8.55 31.48
N ASP A 51 56.39 -7.62 32.41
CA ASP A 51 55.84 -6.28 32.41
C ASP A 51 56.81 -5.28 31.77
N VAL A 52 56.25 -4.27 31.09
CA VAL A 52 57.00 -3.18 30.46
C VAL A 52 56.69 -1.88 31.20
N TYR A 53 57.71 -1.07 31.46
CA TYR A 53 57.60 0.13 32.27
C TYR A 53 58.14 1.34 31.54
N LEU A 54 57.39 2.45 31.57
CA LEU A 54 57.79 3.75 31.06
C LEU A 54 58.32 4.61 32.21
N PRO A 55 59.55 5.15 32.16
CA PRO A 55 60.04 6.06 33.19
C PRO A 55 59.13 7.29 33.34
N SER A 56 58.52 7.48 34.52
CA SER A 56 57.50 8.52 34.72
C SER A 56 58.10 9.93 34.63
N ASN A 57 59.33 10.10 35.13
CA ASN A 57 60.06 11.37 35.05
C ASN A 57 60.37 11.78 33.60
N GLU A 58 60.74 10.82 32.75
CA GLU A 58 61.01 11.11 31.34
C GLU A 58 59.71 11.47 30.60
N ALA A 59 58.61 10.76 30.87
CA ALA A 59 57.30 11.09 30.33
C ALA A 59 56.84 12.51 30.72
N LEU A 60 57.03 12.89 31.99
CA LEU A 60 56.74 14.24 32.48
C LEU A 60 57.60 15.29 31.77
N GLN A 61 58.90 15.03 31.56
CA GLN A 61 59.81 15.92 30.84
C GLN A 61 59.39 16.12 29.38
N VAL A 62 58.92 15.07 28.71
CA VAL A 62 58.39 15.16 27.34
C VAL A 62 57.21 16.14 27.28
N VAL A 63 56.23 15.95 28.16
CA VAL A 63 55.03 16.80 28.18
C VAL A 63 55.38 18.23 28.57
N ALA A 64 56.28 18.42 29.54
CA ALA A 64 56.78 19.73 29.94
C ALA A 64 57.46 20.47 28.77
N ALA A 65 58.34 19.79 28.02
CA ALA A 65 59.06 20.38 26.90
C ALA A 65 58.14 20.81 25.74
N VAL A 66 57.03 20.09 25.53
CA VAL A 66 56.04 20.43 24.48
C VAL A 66 55.10 21.56 24.92
N LEU A 67 54.56 21.50 26.14
CA LEU A 67 53.60 22.49 26.63
C LEU A 67 54.26 23.82 27.04
N TYR A 68 55.43 23.73 27.68
CA TYR A 68 56.16 24.84 28.29
C TYR A 68 57.65 24.80 27.91
N PRO A 69 58.00 25.05 26.63
CA PRO A 69 59.38 24.98 26.15
C PRO A 69 60.33 25.97 26.86
N ASP A 70 59.80 27.06 27.40
CA ASP A 70 60.53 28.07 28.17
C ASP A 70 60.62 27.73 29.68
N GLY A 71 60.17 26.54 30.07
CA GLY A 71 60.12 26.06 31.45
C GLY A 71 58.78 26.35 32.16
N ILE A 72 58.50 25.54 33.19
CA ILE A 72 57.31 25.65 34.03
C ILE A 72 57.57 26.71 35.11
N GLN A 73 56.77 27.79 35.14
CA GLN A 73 56.97 28.93 36.06
C GLN A 73 55.92 29.00 37.18
N THR A 74 54.86 28.19 37.12
CA THR A 74 53.76 28.22 38.10
C THR A 74 53.33 26.82 38.50
N GLU A 75 52.77 26.69 39.70
CA GLU A 75 52.20 25.44 40.21
C GLU A 75 51.04 24.94 39.33
N ALA A 76 50.19 25.85 38.82
CA ALA A 76 49.12 25.51 37.90
C ALA A 76 49.63 24.92 36.57
N ALA A 77 50.75 25.45 36.05
CA ALA A 77 51.39 24.90 34.86
C ALA A 77 51.99 23.51 35.12
N TYR A 78 52.59 23.31 36.30
CA TYR A 78 53.07 21.98 36.73
C TYR A 78 51.92 20.96 36.81
N GLN A 79 50.81 21.32 37.47
CA GLN A 79 49.65 20.44 37.57
C GLN A 79 49.08 20.09 36.18
N THR A 80 49.03 21.06 35.26
CA THR A 80 48.61 20.82 33.88
C THR A 80 49.53 19.81 33.19
N VAL A 81 50.85 19.89 33.38
CA VAL A 81 51.80 18.89 32.85
C VAL A 81 51.53 17.51 33.44
N CYS A 82 51.33 17.41 34.76
CA CYS A 82 50.99 16.13 35.40
C CYS A 82 49.71 15.52 34.82
N ASP A 83 48.63 16.29 34.74
CA ASP A 83 47.33 15.84 34.22
C ASP A 83 47.41 15.43 32.74
N VAL A 84 48.16 16.18 31.92
CA VAL A 84 48.36 15.84 30.51
C VAL A 84 49.27 14.63 30.36
N THR A 85 50.30 14.47 31.21
CA THR A 85 51.18 13.30 31.23
C THR A 85 50.40 12.04 31.58
N GLU A 86 49.55 12.10 32.61
CA GLU A 86 48.69 10.97 32.97
C GLU A 86 47.76 10.58 31.82
N LYS A 87 47.08 11.55 31.20
CA LYS A 87 46.18 11.29 30.07
C LYS A 87 46.92 10.76 28.84
N ALA A 88 48.08 11.32 28.52
CA ALA A 88 48.88 10.92 27.37
C ALA A 88 49.50 9.52 27.56
N CYS A 89 50.05 9.23 28.74
CA CYS A 89 50.53 7.90 29.10
C CYS A 89 49.40 6.86 29.07
N ALA A 90 48.22 7.18 29.61
CA ALA A 90 47.05 6.31 29.52
C ALA A 90 46.65 6.05 28.06
N HIS A 91 46.73 7.07 27.19
CA HIS A 91 46.45 6.95 25.76
C HIS A 91 47.40 5.99 25.03
N ILE A 92 48.69 5.98 25.39
CA ILE A 92 49.68 5.05 24.84
C ILE A 92 49.76 3.72 25.62
N GLY A 93 48.79 3.43 26.49
CA GLY A 93 48.64 2.14 27.16
C GLY A 93 49.49 1.97 28.42
N TYR A 94 49.89 3.05 29.10
CA TYR A 94 50.60 3.00 30.39
C TYR A 94 49.72 3.51 31.53
N GLY A 95 49.69 2.76 32.63
CA GLY A 95 48.83 3.01 33.77
C GLY A 95 49.40 3.95 34.83
N SER A 96 48.99 3.71 36.07
CA SER A 96 49.41 4.48 37.24
C SER A 96 50.90 4.34 37.51
N GLU A 97 51.43 5.35 38.18
CA GLU A 97 52.81 5.34 38.63
C GLU A 97 53.04 4.27 39.72
N VAL A 98 54.19 3.60 39.64
CA VAL A 98 54.69 2.59 40.56
C VAL A 98 56.18 2.79 40.78
N GLU A 99 56.64 2.62 42.00
CA GLU A 99 58.06 2.72 42.35
C GLU A 99 58.77 1.39 42.04
N LEU A 100 59.83 1.44 41.23
CA LEU A 100 60.72 0.31 40.98
C LEU A 100 62.06 0.52 41.67
N GLY A 101 62.55 -0.51 42.33
CA GLY A 101 63.87 -0.54 42.96
C GLY A 101 64.58 -1.88 42.79
N PRO A 102 65.83 -2.02 43.27
CA PRO A 102 66.54 -3.29 43.23
C PRO A 102 65.79 -4.40 43.98
N PRO A 103 65.77 -5.66 43.47
CA PRO A 103 66.53 -6.15 42.31
C PRO A 103 65.82 -6.00 40.95
N ALA A 104 64.61 -5.45 40.89
CA ALA A 104 63.83 -5.35 39.65
C ALA A 104 64.51 -4.45 38.59
N VAL A 105 65.15 -3.37 39.05
CA VAL A 105 65.97 -2.46 38.25
C VAL A 105 67.29 -2.18 38.98
N PRO A 106 68.41 -1.88 38.28
CA PRO A 106 69.65 -1.50 38.94
C PRO A 106 69.47 -0.24 39.78
N PHE A 107 70.30 -0.05 40.81
CA PHE A 107 70.17 1.08 41.74
C PHE A 107 70.21 2.45 41.04
N SER A 108 70.92 2.56 39.91
CA SER A 108 70.97 3.76 39.07
C SER A 108 69.68 4.06 38.30
N ALA A 109 68.80 3.08 38.14
CA ALA A 109 67.52 3.19 37.45
C ALA A 109 66.32 3.09 38.43
N ARG A 110 66.53 3.24 39.73
CA ARG A 110 65.41 3.27 40.69
C ARG A 110 64.56 4.53 40.51
N GLY A 111 63.26 4.42 40.76
CA GLY A 111 62.34 5.56 40.81
C GLY A 111 60.95 5.23 40.30
N SER A 112 60.21 6.28 39.96
CA SER A 112 58.85 6.23 39.45
C SER A 112 58.75 5.78 37.99
N TYR A 113 57.96 4.73 37.76
CA TYR A 113 57.63 4.21 36.44
C TYR A 113 56.13 4.08 36.27
N ARG A 114 55.66 4.04 35.02
CA ARG A 114 54.28 3.70 34.68
C ARG A 114 54.28 2.32 34.05
N LYS A 115 53.48 1.41 34.60
CA LYS A 115 53.37 0.04 34.08
C LYS A 115 52.51 0.03 32.81
N ARG A 116 52.98 -0.60 31.74
CA ARG A 116 52.18 -0.84 30.53
C ARG A 116 51.02 -1.74 30.89
N TYR A 117 49.81 -1.34 30.51
CA TYR A 117 48.66 -2.21 30.64
C TYR A 117 48.81 -3.42 29.72
N PRO A 118 48.38 -4.62 30.15
CA PRO A 118 48.41 -5.77 29.26
C PRO A 118 47.43 -5.56 28.09
N PRO A 119 47.79 -5.98 26.86
CA PRO A 119 46.89 -5.91 25.71
C PRO A 119 45.75 -6.93 25.86
N VAL A 120 44.58 -6.60 25.33
CA VAL A 120 43.48 -7.54 25.15
C VAL A 120 43.87 -8.54 24.05
N ASP A 121 43.64 -9.84 24.28
CA ASP A 121 43.83 -10.85 23.23
C ASP A 121 42.82 -10.65 22.08
N GLU A 122 43.35 -10.32 20.90
CA GLU A 122 42.57 -10.14 19.67
C GLU A 122 41.80 -11.41 19.30
N GLN A 123 42.40 -12.59 19.45
CA GLN A 123 41.74 -13.85 19.09
C GLN A 123 40.54 -14.13 20.00
N MET A 124 40.63 -13.78 21.27
CA MET A 124 39.52 -13.88 22.21
C MET A 124 38.35 -13.00 21.78
N VAL A 125 38.61 -11.75 21.38
CA VAL A 125 37.57 -10.82 20.91
C VAL A 125 36.92 -11.34 19.64
N LEU A 126 37.71 -11.72 18.63
CA LEU A 126 37.21 -12.24 17.36
C LEU A 126 36.42 -13.54 17.54
N ALA A 127 36.89 -14.44 18.40
CA ALA A 127 36.17 -15.68 18.72
C ALA A 127 34.82 -15.39 19.37
N GLU A 128 34.73 -14.38 20.25
CA GLU A 128 33.46 -14.01 20.87
C GLU A 128 32.49 -13.32 19.89
N LEU A 129 33.01 -12.45 19.03
CA LEU A 129 32.22 -11.83 17.95
C LEU A 129 31.67 -12.90 16.99
N ALA A 130 32.43 -13.95 16.70
CA ALA A 130 31.98 -15.06 15.86
C ALA A 130 30.83 -15.88 16.48
N LEU A 131 30.64 -15.82 17.80
CA LEU A 131 29.54 -16.48 18.51
C LEU A 131 28.26 -15.62 18.57
N ALA A 132 28.31 -14.39 18.06
CA ALA A 132 27.17 -13.47 18.09
C ALA A 132 25.96 -14.04 17.34
N GLY A 133 24.82 -14.03 18.03
CA GLY A 133 23.54 -14.47 17.47
C GLY A 133 23.00 -13.48 16.45
N THR A 134 22.12 -13.97 15.59
CA THR A 134 21.31 -13.12 14.72
C THR A 134 20.14 -12.52 15.50
N SER A 135 19.98 -11.20 15.43
CA SER A 135 18.86 -10.49 16.05
C SER A 135 17.52 -11.04 15.54
N SER A 136 16.49 -11.04 16.39
CA SER A 136 15.11 -11.36 15.96
C SER A 136 14.42 -10.16 15.31
N THR A 137 14.90 -8.94 15.59
CA THR A 137 14.25 -7.69 15.19
C THR A 137 14.84 -7.12 13.91
N HIS A 138 16.16 -7.19 13.75
CA HIS A 138 16.88 -6.58 12.62
C HIS A 138 17.73 -7.62 11.87
N PRO A 139 17.99 -7.46 10.56
CA PRO A 139 18.86 -8.35 9.78
C PRO A 139 20.34 -8.10 10.06
N ARG A 140 20.75 -8.25 11.33
CA ARG A 140 22.13 -8.05 11.81
C ARG A 140 22.48 -9.08 12.87
N GLN A 141 23.76 -9.38 13.01
CA GLN A 141 24.29 -10.02 14.21
C GLN A 141 24.42 -8.97 15.31
N GLU A 142 24.20 -9.37 16.56
CA GLU A 142 24.31 -8.48 17.71
C GLU A 142 24.96 -9.19 18.90
N VAL A 143 25.80 -8.45 19.63
CA VAL A 143 26.38 -8.89 20.90
C VAL A 143 26.52 -7.71 21.84
N ALA A 144 26.10 -7.89 23.10
CA ALA A 144 26.19 -6.83 24.10
C ALA A 144 27.66 -6.52 24.39
N CYS A 145 28.02 -5.24 24.41
CA CYS A 145 29.43 -4.84 24.60
C CYS A 145 29.99 -5.34 25.94
N THR A 146 29.16 -5.40 26.98
CA THR A 146 29.53 -5.90 28.30
C THR A 146 29.99 -7.35 28.32
N ILE A 147 29.58 -8.19 27.37
CA ILE A 147 30.07 -9.57 27.24
C ILE A 147 31.55 -9.55 26.88
N LEU A 148 31.91 -8.81 25.83
CA LEU A 148 33.28 -8.67 25.36
C LEU A 148 34.15 -7.94 26.39
N TRP A 149 33.65 -6.86 26.98
CA TRP A 149 34.38 -6.12 28.01
C TRP A 149 34.64 -6.95 29.27
N ASN A 150 33.68 -7.79 29.68
CA ASN A 150 33.87 -8.69 30.81
C ASN A 150 34.86 -9.81 30.50
N LYS A 151 34.86 -10.36 29.28
CA LYS A 151 35.89 -11.31 28.85
C LYS A 151 37.28 -10.66 28.80
N GLY A 152 37.40 -9.47 28.22
CA GLY A 152 38.64 -8.69 28.24
C GLY A 152 39.12 -8.39 29.66
N GLY A 153 38.22 -8.08 30.60
CA GLY A 153 38.57 -7.87 32.00
C GLY A 153 39.11 -9.13 32.69
N ILE A 154 38.50 -10.29 32.43
CA ILE A 154 38.94 -11.57 32.98
C ILE A 154 40.28 -11.98 32.37
N ASP A 155 40.44 -11.83 31.06
CA ASP A 155 41.64 -12.18 30.31
C ASP A 155 42.85 -11.33 30.74
N VAL A 156 42.67 -10.00 30.76
CA VAL A 156 43.75 -9.04 31.06
C VAL A 156 44.06 -8.95 32.56
N TYR A 157 43.03 -8.94 33.42
CA TYR A 157 43.17 -8.61 34.84
C TYR A 157 42.72 -9.72 35.80
N GLY A 158 42.21 -10.85 35.31
CA GLY A 158 41.63 -11.90 36.16
C GLY A 158 40.39 -11.45 36.94
N ARG A 159 39.75 -10.33 36.54
CA ARG A 159 38.67 -9.68 37.30
C ARG A 159 37.50 -9.35 36.38
N HIS A 160 36.29 -9.46 36.93
CA HIS A 160 35.08 -9.02 36.24
C HIS A 160 35.08 -7.51 35.94
N TRP A 161 34.42 -7.13 34.85
CA TRP A 161 34.27 -5.74 34.40
C TRP A 161 33.89 -4.76 35.52
N SER A 162 32.92 -5.14 36.37
CA SER A 162 32.43 -4.31 37.48
C SER A 162 33.42 -4.09 38.63
N LYS A 163 34.52 -4.84 38.66
CA LYS A 163 35.59 -4.75 39.68
C LYS A 163 36.84 -4.03 39.17
N LEU A 164 36.81 -3.56 37.93
CA LEU A 164 37.88 -2.78 37.33
C LEU A 164 37.72 -1.29 37.67
N THR A 165 38.83 -0.59 37.73
CA THR A 165 38.85 0.88 37.83
C THR A 165 38.38 1.52 36.52
N ALA A 166 37.95 2.78 36.56
CA ALA A 166 37.51 3.49 35.35
C ALA A 166 38.60 3.55 34.26
N ALA A 167 39.88 3.63 34.64
CA ALA A 167 41.00 3.63 33.70
C ALA A 167 41.17 2.27 33.01
N GLU A 168 41.11 1.17 33.77
CA GLU A 168 41.18 -0.20 33.25
C GLU A 168 39.98 -0.50 32.33
N GLN A 169 38.79 -0.03 32.71
CA GLN A 169 37.59 -0.15 31.89
C GLN A 169 37.76 0.57 30.55
N ASN A 170 38.13 1.85 30.58
CA ASN A 170 38.29 2.66 29.38
C ASN A 170 39.32 2.06 28.40
N GLN A 171 40.39 1.48 28.93
CA GLN A 171 41.41 0.83 28.12
C GLN A 171 40.87 -0.43 27.41
N ILE A 172 40.20 -1.34 28.14
CA ILE A 172 39.58 -2.53 27.52
C ILE A 172 38.55 -2.12 26.48
N GLN A 173 37.69 -1.14 26.78
CA GLN A 173 36.72 -0.59 25.85
C GLN A 173 37.39 -0.12 24.55
N THR A 174 38.42 0.72 24.67
CA THR A 174 39.14 1.27 23.51
C THR A 174 39.75 0.16 22.64
N GLN A 175 40.36 -0.87 23.25
CA GLN A 175 40.98 -1.96 22.51
C GLN A 175 39.94 -2.88 21.87
N VAL A 176 38.89 -3.25 22.59
CA VAL A 176 37.79 -4.09 22.05
C VAL A 176 37.05 -3.35 20.94
N ASP A 177 36.76 -2.05 21.10
CA ASP A 177 36.14 -1.21 20.07
C ASP A 177 36.98 -1.22 18.79
N ALA A 178 38.30 -1.01 18.92
CA ALA A 178 39.20 -1.01 17.76
C ALA A 178 39.27 -2.37 17.05
N ILE A 179 39.31 -3.48 17.80
CA ILE A 179 39.33 -4.83 17.21
C ILE A 179 37.99 -5.14 16.52
N ALA A 180 36.86 -4.80 17.15
CA ALA A 180 35.54 -5.00 16.57
C ALA A 180 35.35 -4.18 15.29
N GLU A 181 35.76 -2.91 15.30
CA GLU A 181 35.73 -2.03 14.11
C GLU A 181 36.57 -2.58 12.97
N GLN A 182 37.77 -3.12 13.25
CA GLN A 182 38.62 -3.75 12.23
C GLN A 182 37.99 -5.00 11.60
N ASP A 183 37.17 -5.75 12.34
CA ASP A 183 36.37 -6.87 11.81
C ASP A 183 35.04 -6.41 11.18
N GLY A 184 34.79 -5.10 11.06
CA GLY A 184 33.59 -4.55 10.43
C GLY A 184 32.34 -4.59 11.30
N TRP A 185 32.51 -4.60 12.62
CA TRP A 185 31.42 -4.38 13.57
C TRP A 185 31.29 -2.90 13.89
N GLU A 186 30.04 -2.46 14.02
CA GLU A 186 29.71 -1.09 14.43
C GLU A 186 29.16 -1.10 15.85
N LYS A 187 29.55 -0.11 16.65
CA LYS A 187 29.04 0.07 18.00
C LYS A 187 27.74 0.88 17.97
N ASP A 188 26.67 0.26 18.46
CA ASP A 188 25.35 0.86 18.63
C ASP A 188 25.17 1.26 20.10
N ASP A 189 25.34 2.56 20.39
CA ASP A 189 25.24 3.14 21.73
C ASP A 189 23.79 3.47 22.15
N SER A 190 22.77 3.03 21.40
CA SER A 190 21.36 3.32 21.72
C SER A 190 20.88 2.69 23.04
N ALA A 191 21.56 1.65 23.52
CA ALA A 191 21.30 1.00 24.81
C ALA A 191 22.30 1.45 25.89
N ALA A 192 21.87 1.43 27.17
CA ALA A 192 22.70 1.85 28.32
C ALA A 192 24.06 1.12 28.45
N ALA A 193 24.21 -0.06 27.84
CA ALA A 193 25.44 -0.85 27.82
C ALA A 193 26.10 -0.93 26.43
N GLY A 194 25.47 -0.38 25.39
CA GLY A 194 25.85 -0.54 23.99
C GLY A 194 25.75 -1.98 23.47
N SER A 195 25.72 -2.13 22.15
CA SER A 195 25.91 -3.42 21.48
C SER A 195 26.81 -3.28 20.26
N TYR A 196 27.64 -4.27 19.97
CA TYR A 196 28.28 -4.38 18.66
C TYR A 196 27.33 -5.06 17.70
N THR A 197 27.23 -4.51 16.49
CA THR A 197 26.33 -5.01 15.45
C THR A 197 27.06 -5.16 14.12
N LYS A 198 26.68 -6.18 13.34
CA LYS A 198 27.23 -6.45 12.01
C LYS A 198 26.10 -6.83 11.04
N PRO A 199 25.87 -6.08 9.95
CA PRO A 199 24.81 -6.39 8.99
C PRO A 199 24.96 -7.80 8.40
N LEU A 200 23.84 -8.48 8.18
CA LEU A 200 23.87 -9.75 7.47
C LEU A 200 24.08 -9.54 5.96
N PRO A 201 24.81 -10.43 5.27
CA PRO A 201 24.92 -10.40 3.82
C PRO A 201 23.54 -10.63 3.19
N VAL A 202 23.25 -9.92 2.09
CA VAL A 202 22.00 -10.04 1.33
C VAL A 202 22.17 -11.02 0.19
N ASP A 203 21.41 -12.11 0.18
CA ASP A 203 21.25 -12.97 -1.01
C ASP A 203 20.22 -12.36 -1.97
N GLU A 204 20.71 -11.58 -2.93
CA GLU A 204 19.86 -10.87 -3.90
C GLU A 204 19.08 -11.81 -4.82
N ALA A 205 19.69 -12.94 -5.20
CA ALA A 205 19.12 -13.85 -6.18
C ALA A 205 17.92 -14.57 -5.59
N ILE A 206 18.04 -15.08 -4.35
CA ILE A 206 16.94 -15.74 -3.67
C ILE A 206 15.86 -14.73 -3.28
N ALA A 207 16.23 -13.51 -2.84
CA ALA A 207 15.26 -12.44 -2.58
C ALA A 207 14.40 -12.12 -3.81
N ARG A 208 15.01 -11.91 -4.98
CA ARG A 208 14.28 -11.68 -6.24
C ARG A 208 13.40 -12.87 -6.61
N SER A 209 13.92 -14.10 -6.52
CA SER A 209 13.16 -15.30 -6.86
C SER A 209 11.91 -15.47 -5.98
N ARG A 210 12.01 -15.17 -4.68
CA ARG A 210 10.88 -15.25 -3.74
C ARG A 210 9.82 -14.19 -4.03
N LEU A 211 10.25 -12.96 -4.32
CA LEU A 211 9.37 -11.86 -4.69
C LEU A 211 8.66 -12.14 -6.02
N ASP A 212 9.38 -12.65 -7.01
CA ASP A 212 8.82 -13.09 -8.29
C ASP A 212 7.74 -14.16 -8.11
N GLU A 213 8.01 -15.17 -7.28
CA GLU A 213 7.04 -16.23 -6.98
C GLU A 213 5.78 -15.68 -6.31
N LEU A 214 5.96 -14.77 -5.33
CA LEU A 214 4.86 -14.08 -4.67
C LEU A 214 4.00 -13.32 -5.70
N LEU A 215 4.61 -12.45 -6.50
CA LEU A 215 3.88 -11.59 -7.43
C LEU A 215 3.18 -12.38 -8.55
N ARG A 216 3.80 -13.45 -9.05
CA ARG A 216 3.13 -14.37 -10.00
C ARG A 216 1.91 -15.05 -9.39
N ARG A 217 2.00 -15.45 -8.12
CA ARG A 217 0.88 -16.09 -7.41
C ARG A 217 -0.27 -15.11 -7.17
N GLU A 218 0.03 -13.86 -6.80
CA GLU A 218 -1.00 -12.83 -6.61
C GLU A 218 -1.61 -12.37 -7.94
N ASN A 219 -0.95 -12.63 -9.08
CA ASN A 219 -1.47 -12.44 -10.43
C ASN A 219 -2.12 -11.06 -10.62
N GLY A 220 -1.39 -9.99 -10.29
CA GLY A 220 -1.86 -8.62 -10.45
C GLY A 220 -2.97 -8.20 -9.48
N ARG A 221 -3.10 -8.85 -8.31
CA ARG A 221 -3.90 -8.35 -7.17
C ARG A 221 -3.05 -7.46 -6.25
N PRO A 222 -3.64 -6.54 -5.47
CA PRO A 222 -2.91 -5.80 -4.44
C PRO A 222 -2.20 -6.74 -3.47
N VAL A 223 -0.97 -6.39 -3.07
CA VAL A 223 -0.14 -7.22 -2.19
C VAL A 223 0.26 -6.44 -0.96
N LEU A 224 0.03 -7.01 0.22
CA LEU A 224 0.37 -6.37 1.49
C LEU A 224 1.88 -6.10 1.60
N VAL A 225 2.24 -4.91 2.08
CA VAL A 225 3.64 -4.51 2.33
C VAL A 225 4.35 -5.52 3.23
N SER A 226 3.67 -5.99 4.29
CA SER A 226 4.22 -6.99 5.21
C SER A 226 4.56 -8.31 4.54
N SER A 227 3.77 -8.74 3.55
CA SER A 227 4.02 -9.99 2.80
C SER A 227 5.23 -9.84 1.88
N VAL A 228 5.34 -8.69 1.19
CA VAL A 228 6.49 -8.37 0.34
C VAL A 228 7.78 -8.27 1.16
N VAL A 229 7.75 -7.53 2.26
CA VAL A 229 8.87 -7.38 3.20
C VAL A 229 9.31 -8.74 3.75
N TYR A 230 8.36 -9.54 4.23
CA TYR A 230 8.64 -10.86 4.79
C TYR A 230 9.28 -11.80 3.76
N GLN A 231 8.75 -11.87 2.53
CA GLN A 231 9.34 -12.71 1.48
C GLN A 231 10.71 -12.21 1.03
N ALA A 232 10.90 -10.89 0.95
CA ALA A 232 12.20 -10.30 0.65
C ALA A 232 13.24 -10.66 1.73
N GLN A 233 12.88 -10.56 3.01
CA GLN A 233 13.75 -10.94 4.13
C GLN A 233 14.02 -12.45 4.15
N LEU A 234 13.00 -13.29 3.96
CA LEU A 234 13.13 -14.74 3.92
C LEU A 234 14.07 -15.17 2.78
N GLY A 235 13.99 -14.51 1.63
CA GLY A 235 14.90 -14.77 0.51
C GLY A 235 16.31 -14.24 0.77
N ALA A 236 16.44 -13.01 1.28
CA ALA A 236 17.74 -12.36 1.50
C ALA A 236 18.58 -13.01 2.61
N TYR A 237 17.93 -13.48 3.69
CA TYR A 237 18.60 -13.89 4.93
C TYR A 237 18.21 -15.30 5.41
N GLY A 238 17.32 -16.00 4.70
CA GLY A 238 16.81 -17.31 5.11
C GLY A 238 15.79 -17.27 6.25
N ARG A 239 15.40 -16.08 6.75
CA ARG A 239 14.42 -15.87 7.82
C ARG A 239 13.77 -14.49 7.76
N GLY A 240 12.61 -14.34 8.40
CA GLY A 240 11.96 -13.04 8.61
C GLY A 240 12.40 -12.36 9.91
N PHE A 241 12.18 -11.04 9.98
CA PHE A 241 12.49 -10.18 11.12
C PHE A 241 11.26 -9.33 11.50
N TYR A 242 11.20 -8.86 12.75
CA TYR A 242 10.07 -8.04 13.20
C TYR A 242 10.10 -6.60 12.69
N SER A 243 11.28 -6.07 12.36
CA SER A 243 11.39 -4.74 11.78
C SER A 243 10.99 -4.76 10.31
N ASN A 244 10.22 -3.74 9.92
CA ASN A 244 9.95 -3.41 8.52
C ASN A 244 11.05 -2.51 7.92
N GLU A 245 12.05 -2.13 8.71
CA GLU A 245 13.19 -1.38 8.21
C GLU A 245 14.04 -2.28 7.31
N LEU A 246 14.19 -1.85 6.06
CA LEU A 246 14.93 -2.57 5.05
C LEU A 246 16.22 -1.83 4.74
N MET A 247 17.32 -2.57 4.60
CA MET A 247 18.53 -2.02 4.02
C MET A 247 18.24 -1.48 2.61
N LEU A 248 18.89 -0.37 2.24
CA LEU A 248 18.70 0.30 0.95
C LEU A 248 18.75 -0.68 -0.23
N LYS A 249 19.68 -1.62 -0.19
CA LYS A 249 19.85 -2.66 -1.22
C LYS A 249 18.61 -3.54 -1.40
N LEU A 250 17.96 -3.94 -0.29
CA LEU A 250 16.76 -4.76 -0.34
C LEU A 250 15.53 -3.93 -0.75
N GLN A 251 15.47 -2.64 -0.39
CA GLN A 251 14.46 -1.71 -0.90
C GLN A 251 14.53 -1.60 -2.43
N THR A 252 15.74 -1.42 -2.98
CA THR A 252 15.95 -1.36 -4.43
C THR A 252 15.46 -2.63 -5.12
N ILE A 253 15.80 -3.81 -4.58
CA ILE A 253 15.34 -5.11 -5.12
C ILE A 253 13.80 -5.18 -5.13
N ILE A 254 13.14 -4.79 -4.04
CA ILE A 254 11.68 -4.79 -3.96
C ILE A 254 11.09 -3.85 -5.02
N SER A 255 11.57 -2.60 -5.10
CA SER A 255 11.04 -1.62 -6.05
C SER A 255 11.21 -2.07 -7.51
N GLU A 256 12.38 -2.57 -7.89
CA GLU A 256 12.64 -3.08 -9.24
C GLU A 256 11.76 -4.29 -9.57
N THR A 257 11.62 -5.22 -8.64
CA THR A 257 10.81 -6.43 -8.85
C THR A 257 9.32 -6.07 -8.97
N LEU A 258 8.80 -5.18 -8.13
CA LEU A 258 7.44 -4.67 -8.25
C LEU A 258 7.19 -4.02 -9.62
N GLN A 259 8.09 -3.14 -10.07
CA GLN A 259 7.96 -2.48 -11.37
C GLN A 259 7.99 -3.49 -12.53
N ALA A 260 8.85 -4.51 -12.46
CA ALA A 260 8.94 -5.55 -13.49
C ALA A 260 7.64 -6.36 -13.63
N HIS A 261 6.85 -6.48 -12.55
CA HIS A 261 5.53 -7.11 -12.54
C HIS A 261 4.37 -6.12 -12.69
N GLY A 262 4.66 -4.86 -13.06
CA GLY A 262 3.62 -3.85 -13.31
C GLY A 262 2.96 -3.30 -12.06
N TYR A 263 3.64 -3.29 -10.90
CA TYR A 263 3.17 -2.67 -9.66
C TYR A 263 3.77 -1.27 -9.47
N ARG A 264 3.06 -0.45 -8.68
CA ARG A 264 3.61 0.81 -8.16
C ARG A 264 4.70 0.48 -7.12
N PRO A 265 5.89 1.11 -7.18
CA PRO A 265 6.97 0.85 -6.24
C PRO A 265 6.72 1.47 -4.85
N THR A 266 5.77 2.40 -4.75
CA THR A 266 5.38 3.07 -3.50
C THR A 266 4.04 2.49 -3.03
N PRO A 267 3.95 2.01 -1.78
CA PRO A 267 2.72 1.44 -1.28
C PRO A 267 1.68 2.53 -0.99
N GLN A 268 0.41 2.14 -1.07
CA GLN A 268 -0.75 2.95 -0.72
C GLN A 268 -1.62 2.13 0.23
N ASP A 269 -1.99 2.72 1.37
CA ASP A 269 -2.85 2.07 2.39
C ASP A 269 -2.34 0.70 2.88
N GLY A 270 -1.00 0.54 2.96
CA GLY A 270 -0.37 -0.70 3.41
C GLY A 270 -0.22 -1.78 2.33
N GLU A 271 -0.50 -1.45 1.06
CA GLU A 271 -0.45 -2.38 -0.06
C GLU A 271 0.35 -1.83 -1.24
N TYR A 272 1.02 -2.71 -1.96
CA TYR A 272 1.50 -2.44 -3.31
C TYR A 272 0.39 -2.76 -4.30
N ARG A 273 0.00 -1.74 -5.07
CA ARG A 273 -1.09 -1.85 -6.05
C ARG A 273 -0.53 -2.01 -7.47
N PRO A 274 -1.17 -2.84 -8.31
CA PRO A 274 -0.89 -2.89 -9.74
C PRO A 274 -1.06 -1.52 -10.37
N LEU A 275 -0.32 -1.25 -11.43
CA LEU A 275 -0.51 -0.07 -12.25
C LEU A 275 -1.89 -0.13 -12.92
N PRO A 276 -2.67 0.97 -12.92
CA PRO A 276 -3.92 1.04 -13.64
C PRO A 276 -3.68 0.77 -15.13
N VAL A 277 -4.55 -0.04 -15.73
CA VAL A 277 -4.52 -0.24 -17.17
C VAL A 277 -4.97 1.06 -17.84
N THR A 278 -4.10 1.65 -18.64
CA THR A 278 -4.40 2.89 -19.35
C THR A 278 -4.92 2.54 -20.74
N LEU A 279 -6.08 3.04 -21.11
CA LEU A 279 -6.61 2.89 -22.46
C LEU A 279 -5.81 3.76 -23.43
N ALA A 280 -5.59 3.26 -24.65
CA ALA A 280 -5.03 4.09 -25.70
C ALA A 280 -6.03 5.22 -26.03
N ALA A 281 -5.55 6.45 -26.25
CA ALA A 281 -6.40 7.62 -26.49
C ALA A 281 -7.44 7.39 -27.61
N ALA A 282 -7.06 6.70 -28.69
CA ALA A 282 -7.97 6.35 -29.79
C ALA A 282 -9.06 5.34 -29.38
N ALA A 283 -8.76 4.44 -28.44
CA ALA A 283 -9.77 3.53 -27.88
C ALA A 283 -10.75 4.28 -26.96
N GLU A 284 -10.27 5.33 -26.28
CA GLU A 284 -11.10 6.17 -25.42
C GLU A 284 -12.08 7.04 -26.23
N THR A 285 -11.63 7.63 -27.35
CA THR A 285 -12.50 8.47 -28.21
C THR A 285 -13.68 7.69 -28.83
N ASN A 286 -13.48 6.42 -29.18
CA ASN A 286 -14.51 5.60 -29.83
C ASN A 286 -15.00 4.45 -28.92
N LEU A 287 -14.89 4.60 -27.61
CA LEU A 287 -15.16 3.52 -26.66
C LEU A 287 -16.60 2.99 -26.77
N GLN A 288 -17.59 3.90 -26.75
CA GLN A 288 -19.01 3.53 -26.89
C GLN A 288 -19.29 2.84 -28.22
N GLU A 289 -18.75 3.34 -29.33
CA GLU A 289 -18.93 2.76 -30.67
C GLU A 289 -18.39 1.33 -30.73
N LYS A 290 -17.18 1.11 -30.20
CA LYS A 290 -16.56 -0.22 -30.13
C LYS A 290 -17.37 -1.20 -29.30
N LEU A 291 -17.86 -0.76 -28.14
CA LEU A 291 -18.67 -1.60 -27.26
C LEU A 291 -20.06 -1.89 -27.86
N ALA A 292 -20.68 -0.91 -28.52
CA ALA A 292 -21.97 -1.09 -29.21
C ALA A 292 -21.87 -2.02 -30.42
N ALA A 293 -20.69 -2.13 -31.05
CA ALA A 293 -20.44 -3.07 -32.15
C ALA A 293 -20.30 -4.53 -31.68
N LEU A 294 -20.17 -4.79 -30.38
CA LEU A 294 -20.08 -6.15 -29.85
C LEU A 294 -21.42 -6.88 -30.01
N SER A 295 -21.37 -8.12 -30.48
CA SER A 295 -22.55 -8.99 -30.57
C SER A 295 -22.84 -9.61 -29.21
N PRO A 296 -24.00 -9.33 -28.58
CA PRO A 296 -24.32 -9.90 -27.29
C PRO A 296 -24.66 -11.39 -27.41
N VAL A 297 -24.36 -12.13 -26.36
CA VAL A 297 -24.72 -13.55 -26.21
C VAL A 297 -25.98 -13.69 -25.37
N MET A 298 -26.81 -14.69 -25.68
CA MET A 298 -27.96 -15.03 -24.85
C MET A 298 -27.58 -16.10 -23.83
N THR A 299 -28.00 -15.90 -22.58
CA THR A 299 -27.92 -16.89 -21.51
C THR A 299 -29.30 -17.15 -20.92
N GLU A 300 -29.43 -18.17 -20.06
CA GLU A 300 -30.64 -18.42 -19.28
C GLU A 300 -31.01 -17.27 -18.33
N PHE A 301 -30.06 -16.40 -18.00
CA PHE A 301 -30.24 -15.23 -17.15
C PHE A 301 -30.51 -13.95 -17.94
N GLY A 302 -30.38 -13.96 -19.26
CA GLY A 302 -30.61 -12.80 -20.13
C GLY A 302 -29.49 -12.55 -21.14
N GLN A 303 -29.55 -11.39 -21.79
CA GLN A 303 -28.54 -10.95 -22.74
C GLN A 303 -27.28 -10.48 -22.00
N ALA A 304 -26.09 -10.83 -22.50
CA ALA A 304 -24.82 -10.46 -21.88
C ALA A 304 -23.71 -10.20 -22.91
N LEU A 305 -22.63 -9.56 -22.48
CA LEU A 305 -21.36 -9.51 -23.21
C LEU A 305 -20.35 -10.44 -22.54
N LEU A 306 -19.53 -11.12 -23.33
CA LEU A 306 -18.37 -11.86 -22.81
C LEU A 306 -17.28 -10.86 -22.43
N LEU A 307 -16.74 -10.95 -21.21
CA LEU A 307 -15.69 -10.05 -20.74
C LEU A 307 -14.47 -10.08 -21.69
N ARG A 308 -14.08 -11.28 -22.15
CA ARG A 308 -12.97 -11.45 -23.10
C ARG A 308 -13.14 -10.59 -24.35
N ASP A 309 -14.35 -10.53 -24.89
CA ASP A 309 -14.62 -9.83 -26.15
C ASP A 309 -14.65 -8.31 -25.92
N VAL A 310 -15.14 -7.87 -24.77
CA VAL A 310 -15.04 -6.47 -24.30
C VAL A 310 -13.58 -6.03 -24.20
N LEU A 311 -12.75 -6.78 -23.47
CA LEU A 311 -11.32 -6.47 -23.31
C LEU A 311 -10.59 -6.50 -24.66
N THR A 312 -10.90 -7.47 -25.51
CA THR A 312 -10.31 -7.58 -26.86
C THR A 312 -10.62 -6.36 -27.73
N ALA A 313 -11.86 -5.86 -27.70
CA ALA A 313 -12.27 -4.71 -28.50
C ALA A 313 -11.63 -3.40 -28.02
N VAL A 314 -11.47 -3.24 -26.70
CA VAL A 314 -11.02 -1.99 -26.10
C VAL A 314 -9.50 -1.92 -25.98
N ILE A 315 -8.86 -3.00 -25.53
CA ILE A 315 -7.43 -3.06 -25.16
C ILE A 315 -6.58 -3.74 -26.26
N GLY A 316 -7.19 -4.65 -27.04
CA GLY A 316 -6.50 -5.44 -28.05
C GLY A 316 -6.06 -6.82 -27.56
N ARG A 317 -5.69 -7.71 -28.48
CA ARG A 317 -5.38 -9.12 -28.17
C ARG A 317 -4.03 -9.36 -27.51
N ASP A 318 -3.10 -8.43 -27.66
CA ASP A 318 -1.69 -8.64 -27.31
C ASP A 318 -1.33 -8.13 -25.91
N GLN A 319 -2.23 -7.42 -25.21
CA GLN A 319 -2.00 -6.98 -23.85
C GLN A 319 -2.57 -8.00 -22.86
N ALA A 320 -1.67 -8.66 -22.13
CA ALA A 320 -2.03 -9.47 -20.98
C ALA A 320 -2.39 -8.55 -19.82
N ILE A 321 -3.64 -8.63 -19.36
CA ILE A 321 -4.11 -7.98 -18.13
C ILE A 321 -4.54 -9.07 -17.15
N SER A 322 -4.34 -8.82 -15.86
CA SER A 322 -4.81 -9.75 -14.84
C SER A 322 -6.33 -9.72 -14.71
N GLU A 323 -6.89 -10.75 -14.09
CA GLU A 323 -8.32 -10.82 -13.75
C GLU A 323 -8.75 -9.64 -12.88
N TRP A 324 -7.94 -9.29 -11.87
CA TRP A 324 -8.22 -8.14 -11.00
C TRP A 324 -8.18 -6.81 -11.77
N GLN A 325 -7.22 -6.63 -12.69
CA GLN A 325 -7.17 -5.44 -13.55
C GLN A 325 -8.39 -5.36 -14.47
N ALA A 326 -8.85 -6.49 -15.01
CA ALA A 326 -10.06 -6.56 -15.82
C ALA A 326 -11.32 -6.19 -15.01
N GLU A 327 -11.45 -6.73 -13.79
CA GLU A 327 -12.52 -6.38 -12.85
C GLU A 327 -12.56 -4.87 -12.59
N GLN A 328 -11.40 -4.27 -12.24
CA GLN A 328 -11.31 -2.84 -11.94
C GLN A 328 -11.64 -1.95 -13.14
N LEU A 329 -11.25 -2.35 -14.35
CA LEU A 329 -11.60 -1.62 -15.57
C LEU A 329 -13.12 -1.57 -15.81
N VAL A 330 -13.82 -2.67 -15.51
CA VAL A 330 -15.27 -2.78 -15.72
C VAL A 330 -16.06 -2.15 -14.58
N GLN A 331 -15.61 -2.29 -13.32
CA GLN A 331 -16.34 -1.77 -12.16
C GLN A 331 -16.17 -0.26 -12.00
N ASP A 332 -14.92 0.21 -12.00
CA ASP A 332 -14.57 1.57 -11.58
C ASP A 332 -13.95 2.41 -12.72
N GLY A 333 -13.78 1.82 -13.91
CA GLY A 333 -13.14 2.46 -15.05
C GLY A 333 -14.09 3.12 -16.06
N ARG A 334 -13.49 3.79 -17.06
CA ARG A 334 -14.19 4.37 -18.22
C ARG A 334 -15.00 3.33 -19.01
N ILE A 335 -14.54 2.07 -19.04
CA ILE A 335 -15.28 0.96 -19.68
C ILE A 335 -16.61 0.75 -18.95
N GLY A 336 -16.59 0.72 -17.61
CA GLY A 336 -17.82 0.62 -16.81
C GLY A 336 -18.82 1.74 -17.05
N GLN A 337 -18.34 2.99 -17.18
CA GLN A 337 -19.19 4.14 -17.52
C GLN A 337 -19.84 3.96 -18.90
N ALA A 338 -19.05 3.60 -19.92
CA ALA A 338 -19.56 3.36 -21.27
C ALA A 338 -20.51 2.15 -21.35
N LEU A 339 -20.27 1.09 -20.56
CA LEU A 339 -21.16 -0.06 -20.46
C LEU A 339 -22.51 0.32 -19.84
N ARG A 340 -22.51 1.14 -18.77
CA ARG A 340 -23.75 1.66 -18.15
C ARG A 340 -24.58 2.50 -19.14
N GLN A 341 -23.92 3.32 -19.94
CA GLN A 341 -24.54 4.08 -21.03
C GLN A 341 -25.20 3.19 -22.09
N LEU A 342 -24.64 2.01 -22.33
CA LEU A 342 -25.19 1.00 -23.24
C LEU A 342 -26.22 0.07 -22.57
N GLY A 343 -26.57 0.32 -21.30
CA GLY A 343 -27.56 -0.46 -20.56
C GLY A 343 -27.04 -1.78 -19.99
N TYR A 344 -25.73 -1.88 -19.72
CA TYR A 344 -25.11 -3.05 -19.06
C TYR A 344 -24.80 -2.79 -17.59
N GLN A 345 -24.89 -3.84 -16.78
CA GLN A 345 -24.38 -3.86 -15.41
C GLN A 345 -22.85 -3.82 -15.42
N THR A 346 -22.21 -3.44 -14.32
CA THR A 346 -20.74 -3.50 -14.16
C THR A 346 -20.28 -4.65 -13.27
N GLU A 347 -21.22 -5.48 -12.81
CA GLU A 347 -20.92 -6.71 -12.07
C GLU A 347 -20.55 -7.84 -13.03
N LEU A 348 -19.51 -8.59 -12.66
CA LEU A 348 -19.05 -9.74 -13.43
C LEU A 348 -19.67 -11.01 -12.85
N THR A 349 -20.37 -11.76 -13.70
CA THR A 349 -20.97 -13.04 -13.31
C THR A 349 -20.27 -14.19 -14.04
N TRP A 350 -20.01 -15.28 -13.32
CA TRP A 350 -19.50 -16.51 -13.92
C TRP A 350 -20.64 -17.36 -14.48
N CYS A 351 -20.60 -17.64 -15.79
CA CYS A 351 -21.53 -18.55 -16.45
C CYS A 351 -20.82 -19.83 -16.92
N GLN A 352 -21.49 -20.95 -16.73
CA GLN A 352 -21.09 -22.23 -17.31
C GLN A 352 -21.52 -22.32 -18.78
N PRO A 353 -20.83 -23.09 -19.64
CA PRO A 353 -21.17 -23.24 -21.06
C PRO A 353 -22.63 -23.63 -21.33
N TYR A 354 -23.24 -24.40 -20.43
CA TYR A 354 -24.63 -24.84 -20.56
C TYR A 354 -25.67 -23.77 -20.24
N HIS A 355 -25.27 -22.64 -19.63
CA HIS A 355 -26.14 -21.48 -19.39
C HIS A 355 -26.38 -20.67 -20.68
N PHE A 356 -25.58 -20.86 -21.74
CA PHE A 356 -25.67 -20.08 -22.99
C PHE A 356 -26.66 -20.67 -24.00
N GLN A 357 -27.19 -19.82 -24.88
CA GLN A 357 -28.14 -20.17 -25.95
C GLN A 357 -27.67 -19.60 -27.30
N PRO A 358 -27.19 -20.43 -28.25
CA PRO A 358 -26.91 -21.86 -28.09
C PRO A 358 -25.79 -22.11 -27.06
N LYS A 359 -25.74 -23.34 -26.52
CA LYS A 359 -24.68 -23.72 -25.58
C LYS A 359 -23.31 -23.51 -26.22
N LEU A 360 -22.38 -22.96 -25.46
CA LEU A 360 -21.00 -22.84 -25.90
C LEU A 360 -20.37 -24.24 -26.00
N GLY A 361 -19.49 -24.42 -26.98
CA GLY A 361 -18.85 -25.71 -27.27
C GLY A 361 -17.59 -26.01 -26.47
N ASP A 362 -17.17 -25.11 -25.57
CA ASP A 362 -16.06 -25.33 -24.66
C ASP A 362 -16.55 -25.72 -23.25
N ASP A 363 -15.66 -26.27 -22.43
CA ASP A 363 -15.97 -26.68 -21.04
C ASP A 363 -15.56 -25.61 -20.01
N ARG A 364 -15.23 -24.39 -20.46
CA ARG A 364 -14.68 -23.35 -19.58
C ARG A 364 -15.78 -22.44 -19.05
N THR A 365 -15.63 -22.01 -17.81
CA THR A 365 -16.45 -20.93 -17.26
C THR A 365 -16.09 -19.62 -17.93
N HIS A 366 -17.10 -18.80 -18.21
CA HIS A 366 -16.92 -17.49 -18.84
C HIS A 366 -17.44 -16.40 -17.91
N GLN A 367 -16.67 -15.32 -17.76
CA GLN A 367 -17.15 -14.10 -17.14
C GLN A 367 -17.99 -13.31 -18.14
N VAL A 368 -19.18 -12.92 -17.71
CA VAL A 368 -20.14 -12.16 -18.50
C VAL A 368 -20.55 -10.87 -17.79
N ILE A 369 -20.93 -9.89 -18.60
CA ILE A 369 -21.49 -8.61 -18.18
C ILE A 369 -22.92 -8.56 -18.67
N PHE A 370 -23.89 -8.61 -17.76
CA PHE A 370 -25.30 -8.70 -18.12
C PHE A 370 -25.87 -7.36 -18.56
N LYS A 371 -26.79 -7.41 -19.52
CA LYS A 371 -27.68 -6.29 -19.79
C LYS A 371 -28.54 -6.06 -18.55
N GLU A 372 -28.64 -4.80 -18.14
CA GLU A 372 -29.35 -4.40 -16.94
C GLU A 372 -30.84 -4.68 -17.06
N VAL A 373 -31.39 -4.43 -18.26
CA VAL A 373 -32.78 -4.69 -18.59
C VAL A 373 -32.94 -6.08 -19.20
N ARG A 374 -33.81 -6.90 -18.59
CA ARG A 374 -34.08 -8.29 -18.98
C ARG A 374 -35.58 -8.44 -19.24
N VAL A 375 -36.02 -8.07 -20.45
CA VAL A 375 -37.44 -8.25 -20.82
C VAL A 375 -37.69 -9.68 -21.26
N LYS A 376 -38.50 -10.40 -20.48
CA LYS A 376 -39.00 -11.73 -20.83
C LYS A 376 -40.28 -11.62 -21.64
N ASN A 377 -40.35 -12.41 -22.70
CA ASN A 377 -41.56 -12.63 -23.49
C ASN A 377 -41.97 -14.09 -23.33
N ASP A 378 -42.64 -14.42 -22.22
CA ASP A 378 -43.28 -15.73 -22.04
C ASP A 378 -44.69 -15.74 -22.67
N PRO A 379 -44.88 -16.37 -23.85
CA PRO A 379 -46.18 -16.42 -24.51
C PRO A 379 -47.18 -17.33 -23.79
N THR A 380 -46.72 -18.11 -22.81
CA THR A 380 -47.55 -19.07 -22.05
C THR A 380 -48.01 -18.52 -20.71
N ARG A 381 -47.51 -17.35 -20.31
CA ARG A 381 -47.85 -16.72 -19.03
C ARG A 381 -49.34 -16.42 -18.95
N LYS A 382 -49.95 -16.88 -17.87
CA LYS A 382 -51.38 -16.70 -17.59
C LYS A 382 -51.61 -16.08 -16.22
N LEU A 383 -52.66 -15.26 -16.14
CA LEU A 383 -53.20 -14.69 -14.91
C LEU A 383 -54.62 -15.22 -14.69
N SER A 384 -54.98 -15.52 -13.44
CA SER A 384 -56.34 -15.92 -13.06
C SER A 384 -56.70 -15.30 -11.71
N LEU A 385 -57.23 -14.08 -11.75
CA LEU A 385 -57.81 -13.38 -10.60
C LEU A 385 -59.24 -13.84 -10.30
N ALA A 386 -59.99 -14.19 -11.35
CA ALA A 386 -61.29 -14.84 -11.22
C ALA A 386 -61.10 -16.36 -11.27
N ASN A 387 -61.63 -17.08 -10.28
CA ASN A 387 -61.47 -18.53 -10.16
C ASN A 387 -61.85 -19.27 -11.45
N GLY A 388 -60.90 -20.04 -11.99
CA GLY A 388 -61.11 -20.93 -13.14
C GLY A 388 -61.12 -20.26 -14.52
N LEU A 389 -60.91 -18.94 -14.60
CA LEU A 389 -60.92 -18.19 -15.86
C LEU A 389 -59.56 -17.56 -16.11
N ALA A 390 -58.61 -18.33 -16.63
CA ALA A 390 -57.29 -17.80 -16.98
C ALA A 390 -57.32 -16.91 -18.23
N VAL A 391 -56.49 -15.88 -18.24
CA VAL A 391 -56.19 -15.01 -19.38
C VAL A 391 -54.69 -14.99 -19.62
N PHE A 392 -54.26 -14.78 -20.86
CA PHE A 392 -52.85 -14.53 -21.16
C PHE A 392 -52.45 -13.16 -20.66
N THR A 393 -51.21 -13.05 -20.17
CA THR A 393 -50.63 -11.79 -19.68
C THR A 393 -49.29 -11.55 -20.37
N PRO A 394 -49.31 -10.99 -21.59
CA PRO A 394 -48.10 -10.71 -22.35
C PRO A 394 -47.16 -9.76 -21.61
N ALA A 395 -47.74 -8.77 -20.91
CA ALA A 395 -47.00 -7.72 -20.24
C ALA A 395 -47.61 -7.37 -18.87
N ILE A 396 -46.74 -7.18 -17.87
CA ILE A 396 -47.11 -6.75 -16.52
C ILE A 396 -45.96 -5.99 -15.86
N ALA A 397 -46.28 -4.86 -15.22
CA ALA A 397 -45.37 -4.06 -14.43
C ALA A 397 -46.01 -3.64 -13.12
N ILE A 398 -45.29 -3.81 -12.01
CA ILE A 398 -45.74 -3.49 -10.66
C ILE A 398 -44.62 -2.70 -9.98
N ASP A 399 -44.97 -1.57 -9.37
CA ASP A 399 -44.12 -0.84 -8.42
C ASP A 399 -44.29 -1.46 -7.04
N ASP A 400 -43.26 -2.14 -6.58
CA ASP A 400 -43.20 -2.83 -5.30
C ASP A 400 -43.01 -1.88 -4.11
N VAL A 401 -42.55 -0.64 -4.32
CA VAL A 401 -42.41 0.37 -3.27
C VAL A 401 -43.77 0.94 -2.91
N ASP A 402 -44.52 1.37 -3.93
CA ASP A 402 -45.86 1.92 -3.75
C ASP A 402 -46.96 0.85 -3.82
N GLU A 403 -46.56 -0.43 -3.93
CA GLU A 403 -47.43 -1.59 -4.17
C GLU A 403 -48.43 -1.35 -5.32
N THR A 404 -48.07 -0.59 -6.35
CA THR A 404 -49.02 -0.09 -7.36
C THR A 404 -48.88 -0.82 -8.69
N LEU A 405 -50.01 -1.14 -9.33
CA LEU A 405 -50.03 -1.72 -10.67
C LEU A 405 -49.69 -0.64 -11.71
N VAL A 406 -48.54 -0.72 -12.35
CA VAL A 406 -48.11 0.27 -13.37
C VAL A 406 -48.69 -0.08 -14.74
N TYR A 407 -48.60 -1.35 -15.14
CA TYR A 407 -49.11 -1.84 -16.42
C TYR A 407 -49.63 -3.27 -16.28
N LEU A 408 -50.75 -3.57 -16.93
CA LEU A 408 -51.28 -4.93 -17.05
C LEU A 408 -52.00 -5.10 -18.37
N GLU A 409 -51.61 -6.12 -19.13
CA GLU A 409 -52.28 -6.54 -20.35
C GLU A 409 -52.92 -7.92 -20.16
N MET A 410 -54.20 -8.03 -20.53
CA MET A 410 -54.98 -9.25 -20.42
C MET A 410 -55.61 -9.59 -21.76
N ILE A 411 -55.20 -10.72 -22.33
CA ILE A 411 -55.70 -11.21 -23.60
C ILE A 411 -56.42 -12.56 -23.39
N GLY A 412 -57.62 -12.70 -23.95
CA GLY A 412 -58.31 -14.00 -23.96
C GLY A 412 -59.78 -13.93 -24.33
N ALA A 413 -60.50 -15.01 -24.04
CA ALA A 413 -61.94 -15.07 -24.27
C ALA A 413 -62.66 -13.93 -23.53
N LYS A 414 -63.62 -13.28 -24.20
CA LYS A 414 -64.30 -12.07 -23.69
C LYS A 414 -64.87 -12.22 -22.28
N GLN A 415 -65.41 -13.39 -21.95
CA GLN A 415 -65.94 -13.66 -20.60
C GLN A 415 -64.83 -13.78 -19.56
N SER A 416 -63.73 -14.47 -19.89
CA SER A 416 -62.57 -14.60 -19.00
C SER A 416 -61.94 -13.24 -18.70
N VAL A 417 -61.69 -12.42 -19.73
CA VAL A 417 -61.10 -11.07 -19.54
C VAL A 417 -62.02 -10.17 -18.71
N LYS A 418 -63.34 -10.19 -18.98
CA LYS A 418 -64.31 -9.44 -18.17
C LYS A 418 -64.36 -9.89 -16.71
N ALA A 419 -64.30 -11.20 -16.46
CA ALA A 419 -64.32 -11.73 -15.10
C ALA A 419 -63.07 -11.33 -14.31
N ASN A 420 -61.87 -11.48 -14.90
CA ASN A 420 -60.62 -11.02 -14.26
C ASN A 420 -60.60 -9.51 -14.05
N TRP A 421 -61.12 -8.75 -15.01
CA TRP A 421 -61.27 -7.30 -14.85
C TRP A 421 -62.18 -6.95 -13.68
N ALA A 422 -63.34 -7.60 -13.56
CA ALA A 422 -64.27 -7.37 -12.46
C ALA A 422 -63.66 -7.78 -11.11
N ALA A 423 -62.89 -8.87 -11.06
CA ALA A 423 -62.17 -9.29 -9.87
C ALA A 423 -61.09 -8.28 -9.45
N LEU A 424 -60.38 -7.69 -10.42
CA LEU A 424 -59.37 -6.66 -10.17
C LEU A 424 -59.98 -5.32 -9.70
N VAL A 425 -61.14 -4.93 -10.23
CA VAL A 425 -61.79 -3.65 -9.84
C VAL A 425 -62.60 -3.79 -8.55
N GLY A 426 -63.26 -4.94 -8.35
CA GLY A 426 -64.29 -5.14 -7.33
C GLY A 426 -63.89 -6.05 -6.15
N GLY A 427 -62.74 -6.71 -6.21
CA GLY A 427 -62.32 -7.74 -5.25
C GLY A 427 -61.74 -7.26 -3.92
N GLY A 428 -61.68 -5.94 -3.69
CA GLY A 428 -61.03 -5.32 -2.52
C GLY A 428 -59.90 -4.37 -2.95
N LYS A 429 -59.28 -3.67 -1.99
CA LYS A 429 -58.17 -2.74 -2.29
C LYS A 429 -56.83 -3.42 -2.51
N VAL A 430 -56.71 -4.72 -2.22
CA VAL A 430 -55.42 -5.46 -2.24
C VAL A 430 -55.58 -6.75 -3.04
N HIS A 431 -54.66 -6.97 -3.97
CA HIS A 431 -54.58 -8.13 -4.84
C HIS A 431 -53.17 -8.74 -4.78
N TRP A 432 -53.06 -10.02 -5.12
CA TRP A 432 -51.79 -10.69 -5.31
C TRP A 432 -51.67 -11.12 -6.77
N ILE A 433 -50.65 -10.61 -7.46
CA ILE A 433 -50.34 -11.01 -8.83
C ILE A 433 -48.99 -11.73 -8.81
N GLY A 434 -49.01 -13.05 -9.03
CA GLY A 434 -47.85 -13.89 -8.76
C GLY A 434 -47.51 -13.85 -7.26
N ARG A 435 -46.29 -13.41 -6.92
CA ARG A 435 -45.83 -13.23 -5.54
C ARG A 435 -45.83 -11.76 -5.09
N LYS A 436 -46.33 -10.84 -5.93
CA LYS A 436 -46.33 -9.41 -5.64
C LYS A 436 -47.67 -8.95 -5.11
N ARG A 437 -47.62 -8.15 -4.05
CA ARG A 437 -48.78 -7.47 -3.48
C ARG A 437 -49.06 -6.21 -4.29
N VAL A 438 -50.31 -5.99 -4.63
CA VAL A 438 -50.79 -4.85 -5.41
C VAL A 438 -51.95 -4.20 -4.69
N GLN A 439 -51.85 -2.92 -4.37
CA GLN A 439 -52.95 -2.08 -3.93
C GLN A 439 -53.58 -1.35 -5.12
N LEU A 440 -54.90 -1.41 -5.21
CA LEU A 440 -55.65 -0.75 -6.26
C LEU A 440 -56.92 -0.14 -5.66
N ASP A 441 -56.91 1.17 -5.43
CA ASP A 441 -58.07 1.90 -4.89
C ASP A 441 -59.01 2.35 -6.02
N GLY A 442 -59.63 1.36 -6.65
CA GLY A 442 -60.44 1.57 -7.85
C GLY A 442 -59.61 1.98 -9.07
N MET A 443 -60.26 2.58 -10.06
CA MET A 443 -59.66 2.85 -11.39
C MET A 443 -59.32 4.33 -11.61
N LYS A 444 -59.26 5.13 -10.54
CA LYS A 444 -59.04 6.58 -10.67
C LYS A 444 -57.64 6.92 -11.17
N GLU A 445 -56.65 6.14 -10.78
CA GLU A 445 -55.24 6.35 -11.13
C GLU A 445 -54.81 5.64 -12.41
N HIS A 446 -55.75 5.00 -13.13
CA HIS A 446 -55.44 4.20 -14.30
C HIS A 446 -56.27 4.57 -15.51
N VAL A 447 -55.68 4.39 -16.69
CA VAL A 447 -56.33 4.47 -17.98
C VAL A 447 -56.57 3.05 -18.49
N LYS A 448 -57.79 2.82 -18.94
CA LYS A 448 -58.20 1.55 -19.54
C LYS A 448 -58.24 1.67 -21.06
N ILE A 449 -57.58 0.75 -21.75
CA ILE A 449 -57.64 0.59 -23.20
C ILE A 449 -58.23 -0.79 -23.50
N GLN A 450 -59.11 -0.87 -24.49
CA GLN A 450 -59.77 -2.12 -24.86
C GLN A 450 -59.86 -2.26 -26.37
N ALA A 451 -59.53 -3.45 -26.86
CA ALA A 451 -59.70 -3.84 -28.26
C ALA A 451 -60.35 -5.23 -28.35
N THR A 452 -60.98 -5.49 -29.51
CA THR A 452 -61.41 -6.84 -29.89
C THR A 452 -60.49 -7.33 -30.99
N LEU A 453 -59.81 -8.44 -30.75
CA LEU A 453 -58.86 -9.03 -31.70
C LEU A 453 -59.60 -9.73 -32.86
N PRO A 454 -58.97 -9.92 -34.04
CA PRO A 454 -59.60 -10.58 -35.19
C PRO A 454 -60.12 -12.00 -34.90
N CYS A 455 -59.53 -12.70 -33.92
CA CYS A 455 -59.98 -14.02 -33.47
C CYS A 455 -61.18 -13.99 -32.51
N GLY A 456 -61.78 -12.82 -32.26
CA GLY A 456 -62.92 -12.63 -31.35
C GLY A 456 -62.55 -12.55 -29.87
N TRP A 457 -61.26 -12.61 -29.53
CA TRP A 457 -60.76 -12.39 -28.18
C TRP A 457 -60.81 -10.92 -27.79
N ALA A 458 -60.84 -10.66 -26.48
CA ALA A 458 -60.71 -9.33 -25.92
C ALA A 458 -59.26 -9.11 -25.51
N ASP A 459 -58.76 -7.90 -25.77
CA ASP A 459 -57.50 -7.38 -25.30
C ASP A 459 -57.79 -6.15 -24.44
N HIS A 460 -57.52 -6.25 -23.14
CA HIS A 460 -57.70 -5.17 -22.19
C HIS A 460 -56.35 -4.81 -21.58
N ILE A 461 -56.00 -3.53 -21.68
CA ILE A 461 -54.79 -2.95 -21.10
C ILE A 461 -55.20 -1.98 -20.00
N LEU A 462 -54.48 -2.03 -18.89
CA LEU A 462 -54.54 -1.06 -17.81
C LEU A 462 -53.17 -0.40 -17.67
N ILE A 463 -53.14 0.93 -17.71
CA ILE A 463 -51.90 1.73 -17.62
C ILE A 463 -52.08 2.78 -16.53
N HIS A 464 -51.15 2.88 -15.59
CA HIS A 464 -51.18 3.94 -14.58
C HIS A 464 -51.06 5.32 -15.24
N LYS A 465 -51.79 6.32 -14.75
CA LYS A 465 -51.77 7.68 -15.31
C LYS A 465 -50.38 8.30 -15.30
N GLN A 466 -49.59 7.99 -14.27
CA GLN A 466 -48.19 8.41 -14.17
C GLN A 466 -47.25 7.72 -15.17
N ALA A 467 -47.71 6.73 -15.95
CA ALA A 467 -46.97 6.17 -17.08
C ALA A 467 -47.37 6.82 -18.43
N SER A 468 -48.23 7.85 -18.40
CA SER A 468 -48.74 8.53 -19.59
C SER A 468 -48.34 10.01 -19.57
N LEU A 469 -47.58 10.45 -20.58
CA LEU A 469 -47.19 11.85 -20.74
C LEU A 469 -48.40 12.81 -20.71
N LYS A 470 -49.57 12.37 -21.18
CA LYS A 470 -50.79 13.19 -21.21
C LYS A 470 -51.44 13.33 -19.83
N GLU A 471 -51.56 12.23 -19.10
CA GLU A 471 -52.36 12.14 -17.87
C GLU A 471 -51.54 12.32 -16.58
N MET A 472 -50.21 12.22 -16.64
CA MET A 472 -49.33 12.30 -15.47
C MET A 472 -49.47 13.64 -14.72
N ASN A 473 -49.38 13.56 -13.39
CA ASN A 473 -49.24 14.72 -12.52
C ASN A 473 -47.72 15.01 -12.32
N PRO A 474 -47.22 16.19 -12.74
CA PRO A 474 -45.82 16.60 -12.59
C PRO A 474 -45.23 16.44 -11.18
N GLU A 475 -46.05 16.54 -10.13
CA GLU A 475 -45.61 16.53 -8.72
C GLU A 475 -45.48 15.11 -8.13
N GLN A 476 -45.84 14.07 -8.88
CA GLN A 476 -45.79 12.68 -8.42
C GLN A 476 -44.73 11.87 -9.17
N PRO A 477 -44.23 10.76 -8.59
CA PRO A 477 -43.40 9.81 -9.31
C PRO A 477 -44.05 9.37 -10.61
N PHE A 478 -43.26 9.32 -11.67
CA PHE A 478 -43.70 8.87 -12.99
C PHE A 478 -43.01 7.60 -13.43
N TYR A 479 -43.66 6.86 -14.32
CA TYR A 479 -43.20 5.57 -14.77
C TYR A 479 -42.85 5.59 -16.26
N LEU A 480 -41.78 4.89 -16.62
CA LEU A 480 -41.36 4.71 -18.00
C LEU A 480 -41.43 3.23 -18.33
N LEU A 481 -42.23 2.90 -19.34
CA LEU A 481 -42.31 1.55 -19.91
C LEU A 481 -41.40 1.50 -21.12
N ASP A 482 -40.51 0.52 -21.14
CA ASP A 482 -39.48 0.36 -22.16
C ASP A 482 -39.42 -1.10 -22.63
N ASP A 483 -39.13 -1.32 -23.92
CA ASP A 483 -39.01 -2.68 -24.48
C ASP A 483 -37.62 -3.30 -24.24
N GLY A 484 -36.72 -2.56 -23.58
CA GLY A 484 -35.36 -2.98 -23.27
C GLY A 484 -34.40 -2.88 -24.46
N THR A 485 -34.82 -2.32 -25.59
CA THR A 485 -33.98 -2.25 -26.80
C THR A 485 -33.08 -1.02 -26.81
N GLY A 486 -33.54 0.09 -26.23
CA GLY A 486 -32.82 1.36 -26.18
C GLY A 486 -31.98 1.57 -24.91
N PRO A 487 -31.01 2.49 -24.94
CA PRO A 487 -30.23 2.87 -23.76
C PRO A 487 -31.03 3.75 -22.78
N ILE A 488 -31.97 4.54 -23.31
CA ILE A 488 -32.82 5.46 -22.55
C ILE A 488 -34.25 5.30 -23.06
N PRO A 489 -35.25 5.13 -22.16
CA PRO A 489 -36.65 5.08 -22.56
C PRO A 489 -37.05 6.36 -23.32
N PRO A 490 -37.71 6.25 -24.49
CA PRO A 490 -38.01 7.41 -25.34
C PRO A 490 -38.83 8.52 -24.65
N LEU A 491 -39.64 8.16 -23.65
CA LEU A 491 -40.48 9.10 -22.90
C LEU A 491 -39.77 9.76 -21.72
N PHE A 492 -38.52 9.39 -21.40
CA PHE A 492 -37.80 9.93 -20.25
C PHE A 492 -37.70 11.45 -20.31
N TYR A 493 -37.09 11.99 -21.37
CA TYR A 493 -36.92 13.44 -21.55
C TYR A 493 -38.26 14.20 -21.53
N PRO A 494 -39.27 13.88 -22.36
CA PRO A 494 -40.49 14.67 -22.39
C PRO A 494 -41.29 14.61 -21.09
N MET A 495 -41.26 13.49 -20.35
CA MET A 495 -41.93 13.39 -19.05
C MET A 495 -41.16 14.13 -17.96
N LEU A 496 -39.83 14.01 -17.92
CA LEU A 496 -39.00 14.76 -16.96
C LEU A 496 -39.11 16.28 -17.18
N ASN A 497 -39.06 16.74 -18.43
CA ASN A 497 -39.23 18.15 -18.78
C ASN A 497 -40.64 18.69 -18.44
N LYS A 498 -41.65 17.80 -18.39
CA LYS A 498 -42.99 18.17 -17.90
C LYS A 498 -43.03 18.27 -16.36
N CYS A 499 -42.26 17.45 -15.66
CA CYS A 499 -42.15 17.44 -14.21
C CYS A 499 -41.39 18.64 -13.64
N LEU A 500 -40.30 19.04 -14.32
CA LEU A 500 -39.40 20.07 -13.81
C LEU A 500 -39.79 21.46 -14.33
N ALA A 501 -39.73 22.47 -13.45
CA ALA A 501 -39.85 23.88 -13.84
C ALA A 501 -38.56 24.43 -14.50
N LEU A 502 -37.56 23.57 -14.70
CA LEU A 502 -36.27 23.90 -15.30
C LEU A 502 -36.34 23.68 -16.82
N PRO A 503 -35.82 24.61 -17.65
CA PRO A 503 -35.72 24.36 -19.09
C PRO A 503 -34.62 23.32 -19.34
N LEU A 504 -35.01 22.09 -19.69
CA LEU A 504 -34.08 21.03 -20.07
C LEU A 504 -33.89 21.02 -21.59
N LEU A 505 -32.68 20.70 -22.03
CA LEU A 505 -32.40 20.41 -23.44
C LEU A 505 -32.48 18.90 -23.72
N PRO A 506 -33.00 18.45 -24.89
CA PRO A 506 -33.04 17.03 -25.26
C PRO A 506 -31.68 16.34 -25.18
N GLU A 507 -30.62 17.07 -25.51
CA GLU A 507 -29.23 16.59 -25.52
C GLU A 507 -28.73 16.21 -24.13
N TRP A 508 -29.33 16.75 -23.06
CA TRP A 508 -28.96 16.44 -21.67
C TRP A 508 -29.54 15.11 -21.17
N ALA A 509 -30.42 14.46 -21.95
CA ALA A 509 -31.12 13.24 -21.53
C ALA A 509 -30.15 12.12 -21.11
N GLY A 510 -29.02 11.94 -21.79
CA GLY A 510 -28.01 10.95 -21.42
C GLY A 510 -27.41 11.21 -20.03
N TYR A 511 -26.87 12.41 -19.84
CA TYR A 511 -26.28 12.83 -18.58
C TYR A 511 -27.28 12.73 -17.41
N LEU A 512 -28.51 13.20 -17.60
CA LEU A 512 -29.55 13.17 -16.56
C LEU A 512 -30.02 11.74 -16.25
N TRP A 513 -30.07 10.87 -17.24
CA TRP A 513 -30.40 9.46 -17.04
C TRP A 513 -29.37 8.77 -16.15
N GLU A 514 -28.08 8.91 -16.46
CA GLU A 514 -26.99 8.29 -15.69
C GLU A 514 -26.91 8.82 -14.26
N ASN A 515 -26.82 10.14 -14.12
CA ASN A 515 -26.65 10.76 -12.81
C ASN A 515 -27.90 10.62 -11.94
N GLY A 516 -29.09 10.65 -12.56
CA GLY A 516 -30.34 10.40 -11.86
C GLY A 516 -30.41 8.99 -11.28
N ARG A 517 -29.85 8.00 -11.97
CA ARG A 517 -29.74 6.63 -11.44
C ARG A 517 -28.72 6.54 -10.29
N GLU A 518 -27.55 7.15 -10.45
CA GLU A 518 -26.52 7.18 -9.40
C GLU A 518 -27.02 7.82 -8.10
N HIS A 519 -27.87 8.85 -8.21
CA HIS A 519 -28.46 9.55 -7.07
C HIS A 519 -29.82 8.97 -6.63
N ASN A 520 -30.22 7.79 -7.13
CA ASN A 520 -31.49 7.12 -6.82
C ASN A 520 -32.76 7.94 -7.13
N LEU A 521 -32.67 8.90 -8.07
CA LEU A 521 -33.83 9.62 -8.63
C LEU A 521 -34.56 8.80 -9.70
N ILE A 522 -33.86 7.84 -10.30
CA ILE A 522 -34.41 6.88 -11.26
C ILE A 522 -34.13 5.48 -10.72
N THR A 523 -35.18 4.66 -10.59
CA THR A 523 -35.10 3.30 -10.06
C THR A 523 -35.70 2.32 -11.04
N LEU A 524 -34.96 1.26 -11.37
CA LEU A 524 -35.47 0.13 -12.14
C LEU A 524 -36.36 -0.73 -11.25
N LEU A 525 -37.59 -1.00 -11.69
CA LEU A 525 -38.53 -1.86 -10.97
C LEU A 525 -38.27 -3.32 -11.31
N ASP A 526 -38.65 -4.22 -10.39
CA ASP A 526 -38.48 -5.68 -10.53
C ASP A 526 -37.05 -6.14 -10.86
N GLU A 527 -36.04 -5.37 -10.43
CA GLU A 527 -34.62 -5.62 -10.73
C GLU A 527 -34.35 -5.80 -12.25
N GLY A 528 -35.19 -5.23 -13.09
CA GLY A 528 -35.10 -5.33 -14.54
C GLY A 528 -35.69 -6.60 -15.14
N ASP A 529 -36.23 -7.54 -14.34
CA ASP A 529 -36.89 -8.77 -14.79
C ASP A 529 -38.35 -8.52 -15.24
N GLY A 530 -38.50 -7.63 -16.20
CA GLY A 530 -39.79 -7.23 -16.75
C GLY A 530 -40.44 -8.32 -17.60
N GLN A 531 -41.77 -8.42 -17.56
CA GLN A 531 -42.53 -9.20 -18.53
C GLN A 531 -43.15 -8.27 -19.55
N GLY A 532 -42.77 -8.43 -20.81
CA GLY A 532 -43.18 -7.58 -21.93
C GLY A 532 -42.58 -6.18 -21.94
N TYR A 533 -42.42 -5.54 -20.78
CA TYR A 533 -41.75 -4.25 -20.61
C TYR A 533 -40.83 -4.23 -19.41
N ALA A 534 -39.70 -3.53 -19.55
CA ALA A 534 -38.95 -2.99 -18.43
C ALA A 534 -39.64 -1.74 -17.91
N THR A 535 -39.59 -1.51 -16.60
CA THR A 535 -40.28 -0.38 -15.99
C THR A 535 -39.36 0.38 -15.07
N TRP A 536 -39.31 1.69 -15.25
CA TRP A 536 -38.54 2.59 -14.40
C TRP A 536 -39.47 3.53 -13.65
N ARG A 537 -39.13 3.82 -12.40
CA ARG A 537 -39.77 4.87 -11.59
C ARG A 537 -38.83 6.07 -11.52
N VAL A 538 -39.36 7.26 -11.76
CA VAL A 538 -38.60 8.51 -11.72
C VAL A 538 -39.23 9.45 -10.70
N LEU A 539 -38.41 9.97 -9.79
CA LEU A 539 -38.84 10.90 -8.74
C LEU A 539 -38.82 12.34 -9.24
N PRO A 540 -39.89 13.13 -9.02
CA PRO A 540 -39.97 14.55 -9.40
C PRO A 540 -39.26 15.45 -8.37
N ALA A 541 -38.02 15.13 -8.00
CA ALA A 541 -37.25 15.83 -6.98
C ALA A 541 -36.54 17.07 -7.56
N ALA A 542 -37.28 18.17 -7.75
CA ALA A 542 -36.79 19.33 -8.50
C ALA A 542 -35.45 19.90 -8.01
N GLU A 543 -35.22 19.97 -6.69
CA GLU A 543 -33.97 20.49 -6.12
C GLU A 543 -32.77 19.58 -6.43
N GLU A 544 -32.94 18.26 -6.36
CA GLU A 544 -31.87 17.30 -6.64
C GLU A 544 -31.53 17.28 -8.14
N TRP A 545 -32.55 17.32 -9.00
CA TRP A 545 -32.36 17.47 -10.45
C TRP A 545 -31.64 18.78 -10.80
N GLN A 546 -31.96 19.88 -10.11
CA GLN A 546 -31.27 21.16 -10.29
C GLN A 546 -29.79 21.09 -9.92
N LYS A 547 -29.45 20.42 -8.81
CA LYS A 547 -28.05 20.21 -8.41
C LYS A 547 -27.28 19.42 -9.47
N LEU A 548 -27.90 18.37 -10.03
CA LEU A 548 -27.28 17.58 -11.10
C LEU A 548 -27.00 18.40 -12.36
N VAL A 549 -27.95 19.23 -12.79
CA VAL A 549 -27.76 20.13 -13.93
C VAL A 549 -26.65 21.16 -13.65
N GLN A 550 -26.64 21.76 -12.45
CA GLN A 550 -25.59 22.71 -12.07
C GLN A 550 -24.21 22.07 -12.05
N PHE A 551 -24.09 20.86 -11.50
CA PHE A 551 -22.84 20.11 -11.48
C PHE A 551 -22.34 19.79 -12.90
N GLY A 552 -23.24 19.33 -13.78
CA GLY A 552 -22.89 19.01 -15.16
C GLY A 552 -22.43 20.24 -15.97
N LEU A 553 -23.08 21.39 -15.76
CA LEU A 553 -22.67 22.65 -16.39
C LEU A 553 -21.33 23.17 -15.84
N GLN A 554 -21.01 22.93 -14.56
CA GLN A 554 -19.75 23.36 -13.94
C GLN A 554 -18.55 22.52 -14.40
N ASN A 555 -18.77 21.25 -14.73
CA ASN A 555 -17.73 20.32 -15.18
C ASN A 555 -17.63 20.20 -16.70
N ASP A 556 -18.38 21.00 -17.46
CA ASP A 556 -18.50 20.93 -18.92
C ASP A 556 -19.00 19.56 -19.45
N ASP A 557 -19.71 18.78 -18.63
CA ASP A 557 -20.32 17.50 -19.03
C ASP A 557 -21.61 17.71 -19.87
N ILE A 558 -22.27 18.86 -19.69
CA ILE A 558 -23.40 19.33 -20.51
C ILE A 558 -23.20 20.81 -20.87
N CYS A 559 -23.73 21.25 -22.02
CA CYS A 559 -23.58 22.62 -22.53
C CYS A 559 -24.92 23.22 -22.99
N PHE A 560 -24.96 24.55 -23.15
CA PHE A 560 -26.11 25.34 -23.61
C PHE A 560 -26.34 25.30 -25.12
#